data_AF-A0A1M5RK13-F1
#
_entry.id   AF-A0A1M5RK13-F1
#
_cell.length_a   1.000
_cell.length_b   1.000
_cell.length_c   1.000
_cell.angle_alpha   90.00
_cell.angle_beta   90.00
_cell.angle_gamma   90.00
#
_symmetry.space_group_name_H-M   'P 1'
#
loop_
_entity.id
_entity.type
_entity.pdbx_description
1 polymer ?
#
loop_
_entity_poly.entity_id
_entity_poly.type
_entity_poly.pdbx_seq_one_letter_code
_entity_poly.pdbx_strand_id
1 'polypeptide(L)' 'MYTNIDDLKKELKELCSEYVIILERLKEEEVITQDTFEKCTSKKILFLQE' A
#
# COMPACT_ATOMS: atom_id res chain seq x y z
N MET A 1 16.56 4.17 -15.00
CA MET A 1 17.82 4.36 -14.26
C MET A 1 17.46 5.29 -13.11
N TYR A 2 17.31 4.76 -11.88
CA TYR A 2 16.88 5.55 -10.73
C TYR A 2 18.02 6.48 -10.34
N THR A 3 17.93 7.73 -10.78
CA THR A 3 19.01 8.70 -10.65
C THR A 3 19.01 9.41 -9.29
N ASN A 4 17.98 9.24 -8.46
CA ASN A 4 17.93 9.79 -7.11
C ASN A 4 17.05 8.94 -6.18
N ILE A 5 17.37 8.91 -4.87
CA ILE A 5 16.60 8.23 -3.82
C ILE A 5 15.16 8.72 -3.73
N ASP A 6 14.91 9.97 -4.11
CA ASP A 6 13.59 10.58 -4.15
C ASP A 6 12.68 9.92 -5.20
N ASP A 7 13.22 9.60 -6.39
CA ASP A 7 12.47 8.89 -7.44
C ASP A 7 12.10 7.48 -6.97
N LEU A 8 13.04 6.82 -6.28
CA LEU A 8 12.82 5.48 -5.73
C LEU A 8 11.78 5.51 -4.60
N LYS A 9 11.79 6.54 -3.75
CA LYS A 9 10.76 6.74 -2.72
C LYS A 9 9.39 7.01 -3.34
N LYS A 10 9.34 7.79 -4.43
CA LYS A 10 8.10 8.08 -5.16
C LYS A 10 7.48 6.81 -5.74
N GLU A 11 8.25 6.01 -6.47
CA GLU A 11 7.74 4.76 -7.03
C GLU A 11 7.33 3.75 -5.96
N LEU A 12 8.06 3.70 -4.84
CA LEU A 12 7.67 2.85 -3.70
C LEU A 12 6.35 3.31 -3.07
N LYS A 13 6.09 4.62 -3.02
CA LYS A 13 4.79 5.16 -2.58
C LYS A 13 3.68 4.82 -3.55
N GLU A 14 3.91 4.93 -4.86
CA GLU A 14 2.92 4.54 -5.88
C GLU A 14 2.56 3.05 -5.74
N LEU A 15 3.56 2.17 -5.63
CA LEU A 15 3.36 0.74 -5.41
C LEU A 15 2.61 0.44 -4.11
N CYS A 16 2.95 1.12 -3.01
CA CYS A 16 2.26 0.94 -1.74
C CYS A 16 0.80 1.40 -1.82
N SER A 17 0.52 2.49 -2.54
CA SER A 17 -0.84 2.99 -2.75
C SER A 17 -1.68 1.99 -3.53
N GLU A 18 -1.17 1.48 -4.66
CA GLU A 18 -1.85 0.46 -5.46
C GLU A 18 -2.13 -0.81 -4.66
N TYR A 19 -1.16 -1.26 -3.86
CA TYR A 19 -1.33 -2.43 -2.99
C TYR A 19 -2.46 -2.25 -1.98
N VAL A 20 -2.55 -1.07 -1.34
CA VAL A 20 -3.63 -0.77 -0.37
C VAL A 20 -4.99 -0.76 -1.07
N ILE A 21 -5.08 -0.16 -2.27
CA ILE A 21 -6.32 -0.12 -3.05
C ILE A 21 -6.79 -1.52 -3.44
N ILE A 22 -5.88 -2.40 -3.85
CA ILE A 22 -6.21 -3.80 -4.18
C ILE A 22 -6.77 -4.51 -2.95
N LEU A 23 -6.12 -4.37 -1.79
CA LEU A 23 -6.60 -4.99 -0.55
C LEU A 23 -7.94 -4.43 -0.09
N GLU A 24 -8.20 -3.14 -0.32
CA GLU A 24 -9.49 -2.52 -0.01
C GLU A 24 -10.60 -3.15 -0.84
N ARG A 25 -10.38 -3.32 -2.16
CA ARG A 25 -11.33 -4.02 -3.04
C ARG A 25 -11.55 -5.47 -2.62
N LEU A 26 -10.48 -6.21 -2.30
CA LEU A 26 -10.61 -7.60 -1.84
C LEU A 26 -11.38 -7.71 -0.52
N LYS A 27 -11.29 -6.70 0.34
CA LYS A 27 -12.09 -6.61 1.56
C LYS A 27 -13.55 -6.31 1.24
N GLU A 28 -13.82 -5.37 0.33
CA GLU A 28 -15.18 -5.03 -0.12
C GLU A 28 -15.88 -6.20 -0.82
N GLU A 29 -15.13 -7.02 -1.55
CA GLU A 29 -15.59 -8.27 -2.17
C GLU A 29 -15.67 -9.44 -1.17
N GLU A 30 -15.45 -9.19 0.13
CA GLU A 30 -15.46 -10.18 1.22
C GLU A 30 -14.46 -11.35 1.03
N VAL A 31 -13.46 -11.19 0.17
CA VAL A 31 -12.39 -12.18 -0.08
C VAL A 31 -11.42 -12.23 1.12
N ILE A 32 -11.20 -11.11 1.79
CA ILE A 32 -10.38 -11.00 3.00
C ILE A 32 -11.15 -10.30 4.12
N THR A 33 -10.80 -10.62 5.37
CA THR A 33 -11.39 -9.97 6.55
C THR A 33 -10.80 -8.59 6.81
N GLN A 34 -11.53 -7.76 7.57
CA GLN A 34 -11.02 -6.48 8.09
C GLN A 34 -9.68 -6.66 8.83
N ASP A 35 -9.56 -7.67 9.69
CA ASP A 35 -8.31 -8.00 10.40
C ASP A 35 -7.14 -8.27 9.43
N THR A 36 -7.41 -8.97 8.33
CA THR A 36 -6.39 -9.28 7.32
C THR A 36 -5.99 -8.02 6.58
N PHE A 37 -6.97 -7.20 6.18
CA PHE A 37 -6.73 -5.90 5.57
C PHE A 37 -5.83 -5.03 6.46
N GLU A 38 -6.19 -4.84 7.75
CA GLU A 38 -5.43 -4.01 8.68
C GLU A 38 -3.99 -4.51 8.91
N LYS A 39 -3.80 -5.82 9.08
CA LYS A 39 -2.47 -6.42 9.22
C LYS A 39 -1.62 -6.18 7.97
N CYS A 40 -2.23 -6.25 6.79
CA CYS A 40 -1.53 -6.08 5.53
C CYS A 40 -1.26 -4.62 5.18
N THR A 41 -2.14 -3.67 5.51
CA THR A 41 -2.04 -2.27 5.09
C THR A 41 -1.41 -1.34 6.13
N SER A 42 -1.52 -1.62 7.43
CA SER A 42 -1.07 -0.72 8.52
C SER A 42 0.30 -0.08 8.31
N LYS A 43 1.35 -0.88 8.07
CA LYS A 43 2.71 -0.37 7.83
C LYS A 43 2.87 0.40 6.52
N LYS A 44 2.05 0.10 5.51
CA LYS A 44 2.10 0.78 4.20
C LYS A 44 1.39 2.13 4.27
N ILE A 45 0.27 2.20 4.98
CA ILE A 45 -0.44 3.45 5.25
C ILE A 45 0.47 4.41 6.02
N LEU A 46 1.19 3.92 7.04
CA LEU A 46 2.18 4.73 7.75
C LEU A 46 3.27 5.28 6.82
N PHE A 47 3.83 4.43 5.95
CA PHE A 47 4.83 4.84 4.96
C PHE A 47 4.29 5.87 3.94
N LEU A 48 3.01 5.80 3.58
CA LEU A 48 2.38 6.75 2.66
C LEU A 48 2.12 8.13 3.31
N GLN A 49 1.98 8.17 4.64
CA GLN A 49 1.72 9.39 5.41
C GLN A 49 2.99 10.16 5.82
N GLU A 50 4.17 9.54 5.72
CA GLU A 50 5.49 10.20 5.89
C GLU A 50 5.87 11.10 4.71
#